data_AF-A0A1F6KAP1-F1
#
_entry.id   AF-A0A1F6KAP1-F1
#
_cell.length_a   1.000
_cell.length_b   1.000
_cell.length_c   1.000
_cell.angle_alpha   90.00
_cell.angle_beta   90.00
_cell.angle_gamma   90.00
#
_symmetry.space_group_name_H-M   'P 1'
#
loop_
_entity.id
_entity.type
_entity.pdbx_description
1 polymer ?
#
loop_
_entity_poly.entity_id
_entity_poly.type
_entity_poly.pdbx_seq_one_letter_code
_entity_poly.pdbx_strand_id
1 'polypeptide(L)'
;MLLISLIAISLAFLESTLIEIPLTFVFLFFLSLKKPSNSTFIIIFIIGIILDILSLRTTLGITSIFFLSYFLLIHLYQSKFEIKGHFGVILFTFFGAFLYAFIFKYDNPVFSALLCSLLSYILYRYFPIKKDADVISY
;
A
#
# COMPACT_ATOMS: atom_id res chain seq x y z
N MET A 1 8.07 14.60 5.04
CA MET A 1 8.57 13.22 4.88
C MET A 1 8.73 12.52 6.22
N LEU A 2 9.35 13.15 7.22
CA LEU A 2 9.48 12.58 8.56
C LEU A 2 8.15 12.11 9.19
N LEU A 3 7.10 12.93 9.19
CA LEU A 3 5.78 12.53 9.71
C LEU A 3 5.19 11.30 8.98
N ILE A 4 5.35 11.24 7.65
CA ILE A 4 4.85 10.11 6.84
C ILE A 4 5.61 8.83 7.20
N SER A 5 6.92 8.92 7.36
CA SER A 5 7.75 7.80 7.80
C SER A 5 7.35 7.33 9.20
N LEU A 6 7.09 8.25 10.14
CA LEU A 6 6.62 7.89 11.49
C LEU A 6 5.27 7.16 11.44
N ILE A 7 4.31 7.64 10.66
CA ILE A 7 3.01 6.97 10.49
C ILE A 7 3.21 5.57 9.90
N ALA A 8 4.04 5.43 8.87
CA ALA A 8 4.31 4.13 8.25
C ALA A 8 4.97 3.14 9.23
N ILE A 9 5.90 3.61 10.07
CA ILE A 9 6.53 2.79 11.11
C ILE A 9 5.49 2.38 12.17
N SER A 10 4.63 3.29 12.62
CA SER A 10 3.58 2.97 13.58
C SER A 10 2.59 1.93 13.04
N LEU A 11 2.23 2.01 11.75
CA LEU A 11 1.39 1.02 11.09
C LEU A 11 2.10 -0.33 10.96
N ALA A 12 3.39 -0.33 10.61
CA ALA A 12 4.19 -1.55 10.54
C ALA A 12 4.32 -2.24 11.90
N PHE A 13 4.48 -1.46 12.98
CA PHE A 13 4.47 -1.96 14.34
C PHE A 13 3.10 -2.56 14.71
N LEU A 14 2.00 -1.89 14.37
CA LEU A 14 0.65 -2.38 14.67
C LEU A 14 0.34 -3.70 13.94
N GLU A 15 0.71 -3.78 12.66
CA GLU A 15 0.53 -4.96 11.80
C GLU A 15 1.38 -6.15 12.27
N SER A 16 2.60 -5.91 12.73
CA SER A 16 3.49 -6.99 13.20
C SER A 16 3.15 -7.53 14.59
N THR A 17 2.34 -6.82 15.38
CA THR A 17 2.13 -7.16 16.79
C THR A 17 0.69 -7.49 17.15
N LEU A 18 -0.29 -6.78 16.57
CA LEU A 18 -1.68 -6.81 17.05
C LEU A 18 -2.69 -7.25 16.00
N ILE A 19 -2.40 -7.05 14.71
CA ILE A 19 -3.42 -7.13 13.66
C ILE A 19 -2.85 -7.83 12.41
N GLU A 20 -3.40 -8.98 12.03
CA GLU A 20 -3.12 -9.66 10.76
C GLU A 20 -3.84 -9.01 9.56
N ILE A 21 -3.67 -7.69 9.42
CA ILE A 21 -4.23 -6.92 8.30
C ILE A 21 -3.07 -6.10 7.70
N PRO A 22 -2.86 -6.16 6.36
CA PRO A 22 -1.82 -5.40 5.65
C PRO A 22 -2.03 -3.87 5.67
N LEU A 23 -2.03 -3.23 6.85
CA LEU A 23 -2.28 -1.80 7.03
C LEU A 23 -1.16 -0.96 6.42
N THR A 24 0.07 -1.42 6.55
CA THR A 24 1.26 -0.80 5.98
C THR A 24 1.16 -0.78 4.47
N PHE A 25 0.72 -1.89 3.88
CA PHE A 25 0.46 -2.00 2.44
C PHE A 25 -0.58 -0.96 1.99
N VAL A 26 -1.74 -0.87 2.66
CA VAL A 26 -2.80 0.09 2.30
C VAL A 26 -2.29 1.52 2.34
N PHE A 27 -1.61 1.91 3.42
CA PHE A 27 -1.08 3.27 3.57
C PHE A 27 -0.04 3.61 2.51
N LEU A 28 0.92 2.72 2.28
CA LEU A 28 1.98 2.93 1.31
C LEU A 28 1.47 2.89 -0.14
N PHE A 29 0.49 2.04 -0.43
CA PHE A 29 -0.18 2.02 -1.72
C PHE A 29 -0.85 3.36 -2.00
N PHE A 30 -1.65 3.84 -1.05
CA PHE A 30 -2.33 5.13 -1.17
C PHE A 30 -1.34 6.31 -1.31
N LEU A 31 -0.27 6.30 -0.52
CA LEU A 31 0.80 7.28 -0.61
C LEU A 31 1.48 7.26 -1.98
N SER A 32 1.74 6.07 -2.53
CA SER A 32 2.37 5.90 -3.85
C SER A 32 1.53 6.55 -4.95
N LEU A 33 0.20 6.37 -4.93
CA LEU A 33 -0.70 6.97 -5.89
C LEU A 33 -0.86 8.49 -5.72
N LYS A 34 -0.88 8.97 -4.47
CA LYS A 34 -1.13 10.39 -4.16
C LYS A 34 0.11 11.27 -4.36
N LYS A 35 1.30 10.75 -4.09
CA LYS A 35 2.57 11.48 -4.21
C LYS A 35 3.64 10.58 -4.81
N PRO A 36 3.55 10.23 -6.11
CA PRO A 36 4.57 9.45 -6.78
C PRO A 36 5.87 10.27 -6.86
N SER A 37 6.89 9.86 -6.12
CA SER A 37 8.20 10.51 -6.12
C SER A 37 9.29 9.52 -5.72
N ASN A 38 10.53 9.76 -6.11
CA ASN A 38 11.66 8.90 -5.73
C ASN A 38 11.76 8.74 -4.20
N SER A 39 11.52 9.81 -3.44
CA SER A 39 11.48 9.75 -1.98
C SER A 39 10.38 8.81 -1.45
N THR A 40 9.21 8.78 -2.09
CA THR A 40 8.12 7.87 -1.70
C THR A 40 8.52 6.42 -1.89
N PHE A 41 9.14 6.06 -3.01
CA PHE A 41 9.62 4.70 -3.27
C PHE A 41 10.78 4.30 -2.35
N ILE A 42 11.66 5.22 -1.98
CA ILE A 42 12.69 4.97 -0.94
C ILE A 42 12.03 4.66 0.41
N ILE A 43 11.01 5.43 0.81
CA ILE A 43 10.25 5.15 2.04
C ILE A 43 9.61 3.76 1.97
N ILE A 44 8.96 3.41 0.85
CA ILE A 44 8.34 2.10 0.66
C ILE A 44 9.37 0.97 0.84
N PHE A 45 10.55 1.13 0.24
CA PHE A 45 11.64 0.16 0.36
C PHE A 45 12.11 -0.01 1.82
N ILE A 46 12.36 1.10 2.52
CA ILE A 46 12.83 1.08 3.92
C ILE A 46 11.78 0.49 4.85
N ILE A 47 10.52 0.90 4.70
CA ILE A 47 9.42 0.40 5.53
C ILE A 47 9.19 -1.09 5.31
N GLY A 48 9.37 -1.59 4.08
CA GLY A 48 9.31 -3.04 3.84
C GLY A 48 10.38 -3.82 4.61
N ILE A 49 11.62 -3.30 4.69
CA ILE A 49 12.69 -3.92 5.48
C ILE A 49 12.32 -3.88 6.97
N ILE A 50 11.83 -2.74 7.46
CA ILE A 50 11.40 -2.59 8.85
C ILE A 50 10.29 -3.59 9.18
N LEU A 51 9.31 -3.75 8.29
CA LEU A 51 8.21 -4.70 8.48
C LEU A 51 8.70 -6.15 8.50
N ASP A 52 9.70 -6.50 7.68
CA ASP A 52 10.35 -7.81 7.72
C ASP A 52 11.03 -8.06 9.07
N ILE A 53 11.75 -7.06 9.61
CA ILE A 53 12.40 -7.13 10.92
C ILE A 53 11.36 -7.29 12.03
N LEU A 54 10.33 -6.44 12.05
CA LEU A 54 9.30 -6.45 13.10
C LEU A 54 8.47 -7.73 13.07
N SER A 55 8.19 -8.26 11.88
CA SER A 55 7.43 -9.51 11.72
C SER A 55 8.30 -10.76 11.84
N LEU A 56 9.59 -10.62 12.21
CA LEU A 56 10.56 -11.72 12.35
C LEU A 56 10.62 -12.64 11.14
N ARG A 57 10.52 -12.08 9.93
CA ARG A 57 10.52 -12.87 8.70
C ARG A 57 11.90 -13.45 8.42
N THR A 58 11.94 -14.67 7.91
CA THR A 58 13.18 -15.40 7.63
C THR A 58 14.05 -14.72 6.58
N THR A 59 13.44 -14.03 5.62
CA THR A 59 14.15 -13.36 4.52
C THR A 59 13.92 -11.86 4.62
N LEU A 60 14.98 -11.10 4.89
CA LEU A 60 14.94 -9.64 4.89
C LEU A 60 14.81 -9.10 3.46
N GLY A 61 13.93 -8.10 3.28
CA GLY A 61 13.71 -7.41 2.01
C GLY A 61 12.61 -8.01 1.14
N ILE A 62 12.02 -9.15 1.51
CA ILE A 62 10.95 -9.78 0.74
C ILE A 62 9.70 -8.90 0.68
N THR A 63 9.38 -8.19 1.76
CA THR A 63 8.27 -7.23 1.79
C THR A 63 8.55 -6.04 0.89
N SER A 64 9.78 -5.52 0.93
CA SER A 64 10.18 -4.40 0.08
C SER A 64 10.08 -4.75 -1.40
N ILE A 65 10.55 -5.94 -1.78
CA ILE A 65 10.43 -6.45 -3.15
C ILE A 65 8.97 -6.56 -3.55
N PHE A 66 8.12 -7.11 -2.69
CA PHE A 66 6.68 -7.19 -2.94
C PHE A 66 6.05 -5.80 -3.14
N PHE A 67 6.26 -4.86 -2.22
CA PHE A 67 5.68 -3.51 -2.35
C PHE A 67 6.19 -2.79 -3.60
N LEU A 68 7.50 -2.81 -3.85
CA LEU A 68 8.06 -2.14 -5.02
C LEU A 68 7.56 -2.75 -6.33
N SER A 69 7.60 -4.08 -6.47
CA SER A 69 7.14 -4.75 -7.68
C SER A 69 5.65 -4.49 -7.92
N TYR A 70 4.82 -4.63 -6.89
CA TYR A 70 3.39 -4.37 -6.99
C TYR A 70 3.11 -2.92 -7.36
N PHE A 71 3.67 -1.95 -6.61
CA PHE A 71 3.38 -0.53 -6.85
C PHE A 71 3.94 -0.05 -8.20
N LEU A 72 5.11 -0.53 -8.63
CA LEU A 72 5.64 -0.23 -9.96
C LEU A 72 4.73 -0.77 -11.06
N LEU A 73 4.24 -2.01 -10.95
CA LEU A 73 3.26 -2.56 -11.89
C LEU A 73 2.01 -1.69 -11.95
N ILE A 74 1.47 -1.26 -10.80
CA ILE A 74 0.32 -0.36 -10.78
C ILE A 74 0.62 0.97 -11.47
N HIS A 75 1.78 1.57 -11.22
CA HIS A 75 2.15 2.84 -11.87
C HIS A 75 2.34 2.70 -13.39
N LEU A 76 2.82 1.55 -13.87
CA LEU A 76 2.94 1.27 -15.31
C LEU A 76 1.56 1.18 -15.99
N TYR A 77 0.56 0.65 -15.28
CA TYR A 77 -0.78 0.41 -15.80
C TYR A 77 -1.80 1.50 -15.44
N GLN A 78 -1.37 2.55 -14.73
CA GLN A 78 -2.27 3.59 -14.22
C GLN A 78 -3.09 4.30 -15.31
N SER A 79 -2.47 4.55 -16.47
CA SER A 79 -3.10 5.24 -17.60
C SER A 79 -4.08 4.35 -18.37
N LYS A 80 -3.88 3.03 -18.33
CA LYS A 80 -4.70 2.06 -19.07
C LYS A 80 -5.98 1.66 -18.33
N PHE A 81 -5.94 1.64 -16.99
CA PHE A 81 -7.05 1.15 -16.15
C PHE A 81 -7.67 2.21 -15.24
N GLU A 82 -7.36 3.49 -15.46
CA GLU A 82 -7.87 4.61 -14.65
C GLU A 82 -7.71 4.39 -13.14
N ILE A 83 -6.56 3.86 -12.71
CA ILE A 83 -6.37 3.31 -11.35
C ILE A 83 -6.56 4.36 -10.26
N LYS A 84 -6.37 5.65 -10.57
CA LYS A 84 -6.61 6.78 -9.67
C LYS A 84 -8.09 7.01 -9.34
N GLY A 85 -9.03 6.30 -9.98
CA GLY A 85 -10.45 6.31 -9.62
C GLY A 85 -10.78 5.43 -8.42
N HIS A 86 -11.92 5.68 -7.78
CA HIS A 86 -12.38 4.92 -6.60
C HIS A 86 -12.43 3.41 -6.85
N PHE A 87 -13.01 2.96 -7.97
CA PHE A 87 -13.05 1.54 -8.31
C PHE A 87 -11.65 0.92 -8.49
N GLY A 88 -10.74 1.65 -9.14
CA GLY A 88 -9.36 1.20 -9.31
C GLY A 88 -8.64 1.03 -7.97
N VAL A 89 -8.70 2.05 -7.12
CA VAL A 89 -8.07 2.00 -5.79
C VAL A 89 -8.60 0.83 -4.96
N ILE A 90 -9.91 0.59 -4.93
CA ILE A 90 -10.50 -0.53 -4.19
C ILE A 90 -10.01 -1.87 -4.75
N LEU A 91 -10.12 -2.07 -6.07
CA LEU A 91 -9.81 -3.34 -6.71
C LEU A 91 -8.32 -3.69 -6.60
N PHE A 92 -7.43 -2.75 -6.88
CA PHE A 92 -6.00 -2.96 -6.75
C PHE A 92 -5.53 -3.00 -5.30
N THR A 93 -6.23 -2.40 -4.34
CA THR A 93 -5.96 -2.69 -2.93
C THR A 93 -6.34 -4.12 -2.60
N PHE A 94 -7.55 -4.56 -2.99
CA PHE A 94 -8.04 -5.90 -2.70
C PHE A 94 -7.07 -6.97 -3.20
N PHE A 95 -6.70 -6.95 -4.48
CA PHE A 95 -5.80 -7.96 -5.04
C PHE A 95 -4.39 -7.90 -4.44
N GLY A 96 -3.87 -6.69 -4.18
CA GLY A 96 -2.55 -6.54 -3.57
C GLY A 96 -2.51 -7.02 -2.13
N ALA A 97 -3.52 -6.67 -1.34
CA ALA A 97 -3.66 -7.13 0.05
C ALA A 97 -3.91 -8.65 0.12
N PHE A 98 -4.74 -9.20 -0.78
CA PHE A 98 -4.95 -10.64 -0.90
C PHE A 98 -3.65 -11.37 -1.21
N LEU A 99 -2.91 -10.90 -2.21
CA LEU A 99 -1.63 -11.50 -2.60
C LEU A 99 -0.59 -11.39 -1.47
N TYR A 100 -0.53 -10.24 -0.79
CA TYR A 100 0.32 -10.05 0.38
C TYR A 100 -0.02 -11.06 1.48
N ALA A 101 -1.29 -11.11 1.90
CA ALA A 101 -1.76 -11.98 2.97
C ALA A 101 -1.56 -13.47 2.61
N PHE A 102 -1.72 -13.82 1.33
CA PHE A 102 -1.46 -15.17 0.83
C PHE A 102 0.03 -15.55 0.88
N ILE A 103 0.92 -14.68 0.40
CA ILE A 103 2.38 -14.91 0.42
C ILE A 103 2.89 -15.04 1.85
N PHE A 104 2.42 -14.18 2.76
CA PHE A 104 2.85 -14.14 4.15
C PHE A 104 2.01 -15.00 5.09
N LYS A 105 1.12 -15.84 4.53
CA LYS A 105 0.35 -16.87 5.24
C LYS A 105 -0.45 -16.35 6.43
N TYR A 106 -1.15 -15.23 6.26
CA TYR A 106 -2.12 -14.75 7.25
C TYR A 106 -3.28 -15.74 7.35
N ASP A 107 -3.90 -15.86 8.52
CA ASP A 107 -4.92 -16.90 8.79
C ASP A 107 -6.13 -16.78 7.86
N ASN A 108 -6.55 -15.56 7.54
CA ASN A 108 -7.71 -15.31 6.68
C ASN A 108 -7.41 -14.25 5.60
N PRO A 109 -6.78 -14.64 4.48
CA PRO A 109 -6.31 -13.69 3.46
C PRO A 109 -7.44 -13.01 2.70
N VAL A 110 -8.60 -13.67 2.56
CA VAL A 110 -9.79 -13.08 1.93
C VAL A 110 -10.37 -11.98 2.82
N PHE A 111 -10.53 -12.27 4.11
CA PHE A 111 -11.07 -11.31 5.06
C PHE A 111 -10.17 -10.08 5.22
N SER A 112 -8.84 -10.28 5.31
CA SER A 112 -7.89 -9.18 5.40
C SER A 112 -7.91 -8.30 4.14
N ALA A 113 -8.01 -8.91 2.95
CA ALA A 113 -8.14 -8.19 1.68
C ALA A 113 -9.43 -7.36 1.59
N LEU A 114 -10.57 -7.91 2.06
CA LEU A 114 -11.84 -7.18 2.12
C LEU A 114 -11.72 -5.96 3.04
N LEU A 115 -11.15 -6.13 4.25
CA LEU A 115 -10.94 -5.01 5.18
C LEU A 115 -9.99 -3.96 4.62
N CYS A 116 -8.88 -4.36 3.99
CA CYS A 116 -7.98 -3.43 3.31
C CYS A 116 -8.70 -2.65 2.21
N SER A 117 -9.51 -3.32 1.38
CA SER A 117 -10.25 -2.66 0.31
C SER A 117 -11.29 -1.65 0.84
N LEU A 118 -11.96 -1.99 1.96
CA LEU A 118 -12.87 -1.09 2.66
C LEU A 118 -12.13 0.13 3.24
N LEU A 119 -10.98 -0.09 3.88
CA LEU A 119 -10.13 0.99 4.39
C LEU A 119 -9.65 1.91 3.26
N SER A 120 -9.24 1.35 2.13
CA SER A 120 -8.86 2.13 0.95
C SER A 120 -10.00 2.96 0.40
N TYR A 121 -11.23 2.44 0.38
CA TYR A 121 -12.41 3.21 0.00
C TYR A 121 -12.63 4.40 0.94
N ILE A 122 -12.56 4.17 2.25
CA ILE A 122 -12.70 5.22 3.27
C ILE A 122 -11.61 6.28 3.07
N LEU A 123 -10.35 5.87 2.94
CA LEU A 123 -9.22 6.78 2.68
C LEU A 123 -9.43 7.60 1.40
N TYR A 124 -9.86 6.95 0.31
CA TYR A 124 -10.15 7.64 -0.94
C TYR A 124 -11.24 8.68 -0.79
N ARG A 125 -12.32 8.38 -0.05
CA ARG A 125 -13.44 9.30 0.18
C ARG A 125 -13.02 10.57 0.91
N TYR A 126 -12.16 10.46 1.92
CA TYR A 126 -11.70 11.61 2.71
C TYR A 126 -10.48 12.32 2.09
N PHE A 127 -9.65 11.60 1.33
CA PHE A 127 -8.40 12.11 0.78
C PHE A 127 -8.26 11.82 -0.72
N PRO A 128 -9.19 12.30 -1.57
CA PRO A 128 -9.25 11.91 -2.97
C PRO A 128 -7.93 12.13 -3.71
N ILE A 129 -7.60 11.17 -4.57
CA ILE A 129 -6.43 11.23 -5.45
C ILE A 129 -6.86 12.00 -6.70
N LYS A 130 -6.21 13.13 -6.99
CA LYS A 130 -6.51 13.93 -8.18
C LYS A 130 -6.18 13.12 -9.43
N LYS A 131 -7.09 13.10 -10.41
CA LYS A 131 -6.82 12.51 -11.73
C LYS A 131 -5.95 13.54 -12.49
N ASP A 132 -4.98 13.08 -13.28
CA ASP A 132 -4.07 14.00 -13.99
C ASP A 132 -4.83 14.93 -14.98
N ALA A 133 -6.06 14.58 -15.34
CA ALA A 133 -6.97 15.41 -16.15
C ALA A 133 -7.41 16.72 -15.46
N ASP A 134 -7.31 16.84 -14.13
CA ASP A 134 -7.74 18.03 -13.37
C ASP A 134 -6.65 19.11 -13.26
N VAL A 135 -5.48 18.92 -13.90
CA VAL A 135 -4.30 19.80 -13.77
C VAL A 135 -4.21 20.84 -14.91
N ILE A 136 -5.02 20.72 -15.98
CA ILE A 136 -4.95 21.58 -17.18
C ILE A 136 -6.08 22.64 -17.21
N SER A 137 -6.61 23.05 -16.06
CA SER A 137 -7.59 24.14 -15.99
C SER A 137 -7.10 25.28 -15.11
N TYR A 138 -6.06 25.99 -15.58
CA TYR A 138 -5.73 27.36 -15.15
C TYR A 138 -5.11 28.12 -16.33
#